data_AF-A0A6L7S3S9-F1
#
_entry.id   AF-A0A6L7S3S9-F1
#
_cell.length_a   1.000
_cell.length_b   1.000
_cell.length_c   1.000
_cell.angle_alpha   90.00
_cell.angle_beta   90.00
_cell.angle_gamma   90.00
#
_symmetry.space_group_name_H-M   'P 1'
#
loop_
_entity.id
_entity.type
_entity.pdbx_description
1 polymer ?
#
loop_
_entity_poly.entity_id
_entity_poly.type
_entity_poly.pdbx_seq_one_letter_code
_entity_poly.pdbx_strand_id
1 'polypeptide(L)' 'MSARSDVRTYSGFRAMTLLCLLVLYSPLIIVTIYSFNASRSITVWEGLSLQWYADVFWGPESGKFK' A
#
# COMPACT_ATOMS: atom_id res chain seq x y z
N MET A 1 -45.18 -17.66 4.83
CA MET A 1 -44.27 -16.57 5.25
C MET A 1 -43.57 -16.98 6.53
N SER A 2 -42.26 -17.25 6.50
CA SER A 2 -41.43 -17.26 7.72
C SER A 2 -40.21 -16.39 7.45
N ALA A 3 -40.36 -15.10 7.75
CA ALA A 3 -39.32 -14.08 7.63
C ALA A 3 -38.41 -14.14 8.86
N ARG A 4 -37.61 -15.21 9.01
CA ARG A 4 -36.61 -15.30 10.08
C ARG A 4 -35.27 -15.74 9.50
N SER A 5 -34.27 -14.89 9.73
CA SER A 5 -32.88 -14.96 9.26
C SER A 5 -32.68 -14.84 7.75
N ASP A 6 -32.86 -13.62 7.23
CA ASP A 6 -32.26 -13.22 5.96
C ASP A 6 -30.73 -13.12 6.11
N VAL A 7 -30.00 -14.14 5.65
CA VAL A 7 -28.53 -14.19 5.68
C VAL A 7 -27.89 -13.06 4.87
N ARG A 8 -28.65 -12.39 3.99
CA ARG A 8 -28.16 -11.26 3.18
C ARG A 8 -27.84 -10.00 3.99
N THR A 9 -28.33 -9.89 5.23
CA THR A 9 -28.04 -8.75 6.11
C THR A 9 -27.27 -9.19 7.36
N TYR A 10 -26.08 -9.78 7.15
CA TYR A 10 -25.14 -10.00 8.25
C TYR A 10 -24.56 -8.65 8.71
N SER A 11 -25.24 -8.01 9.68
CA SER A 11 -24.81 -6.75 10.27
C SER A 11 -23.46 -6.94 10.96
N GLY A 12 -22.40 -6.42 10.34
CA GLY A 12 -21.01 -6.54 10.83
C GLY A 12 -20.04 -7.12 9.80
N PHE A 13 -20.51 -7.84 8.78
CA PHE A 13 -19.62 -8.40 7.74
C PHE A 13 -18.82 -7.30 7.05
N ARG A 14 -19.47 -6.18 6.67
CA ARG A 14 -18.78 -5.02 6.07
C ARG A 14 -17.68 -4.46 6.96
N ALA A 15 -17.94 -4.32 8.26
CA ALA A 15 -16.97 -3.77 9.20
C ALA A 15 -15.76 -4.70 9.36
N MET A 16 -16.01 -6.02 9.48
CA MET A 16 -14.96 -7.03 9.54
C MET A 16 -14.10 -7.06 8.26
N THR A 17 -14.74 -7.01 7.09
CA THR A 17 -14.03 -6.96 5.80
C THR A 17 -13.15 -5.71 5.69
N LEU A 18 -13.65 -4.54 6.07
CA LEU A 18 -12.86 -3.31 6.06
C LEU A 18 -11.69 -3.36 7.03
N LEU A 19 -11.90 -3.87 8.25
CA LEU A 19 -10.83 -4.08 9.23
C LEU A 19 -9.76 -5.03 8.67
N CYS A 20 -10.18 -6.13 8.07
CA CYS A 20 -9.28 -7.12 7.47
C CYS A 20 -8.45 -6.49 6.35
N LEU A 21 -9.08 -5.76 5.43
CA LEU A 21 -8.39 -5.04 4.37
C LEU A 21 -7.42 -3.98 4.92
N LEU A 22 -7.83 -3.18 5.92
CA LEU A 22 -6.96 -2.19 6.53
C LEU A 22 -5.69 -2.82 7.12
N VAL A 23 -5.83 -3.93 7.86
CA VAL A 23 -4.69 -4.63 8.44
C VAL A 23 -3.78 -5.20 7.35
N LEU A 24 -4.35 -5.86 6.34
CA LEU A 24 -3.58 -6.47 5.26
C LEU A 24 -2.86 -5.44 4.37
N TYR A 25 -3.47 -4.28 4.14
CA TYR A 25 -2.90 -3.24 3.27
C TYR A 25 -2.05 -2.22 4.02
N SER A 26 -2.15 -2.10 5.35
CA SER A 26 -1.32 -1.19 6.15
C SER A 26 0.18 -1.31 5.86
N PRO A 27 0.82 -2.50 5.87
CA PRO A 27 2.25 -2.61 5.55
C PRO A 27 2.57 -2.18 4.10
N LEU A 28 1.68 -2.49 3.15
CA LEU A 28 1.83 -2.10 1.74
C LEU A 28 1.76 -0.59 1.57
N ILE A 29 0.86 0.08 2.29
CA ILE A 29 0.73 1.54 2.28
C ILE A 29 2.01 2.18 2.85
N ILE A 30 2.56 1.64 3.94
CA ILE A 30 3.80 2.16 4.55
C ILE A 30 4.95 2.10 3.53
N VAL A 31 5.19 0.95 2.90
CA VAL A 31 6.25 0.84 1.87
C VAL A 31 5.96 1.71 0.64
N THR A 32 4.69 1.89 0.28
CA THR A 32 4.30 2.79 -0.81
C THR A 32 4.68 4.24 -0.48
N ILE A 33 4.40 4.71 0.73
CA ILE A 33 4.78 6.06 1.16
C ILE A 33 6.30 6.22 1.14
N TYR A 34 7.03 5.26 1.71
CA TYR A 34 8.50 5.32 1.73
C TYR A 34 9.13 5.21 0.34
N SER A 35 8.46 4.59 -0.64
CA SER A 35 8.94 4.54 -2.02
C SER A 35 9.09 5.92 -2.68
N PHE A 36 8.39 6.93 -2.14
CA PHE A 36 8.49 8.31 -2.58
C PHE A 36 9.58 9.10 -1.85
N ASN A 37 10.26 8.55 -0.85
CA ASN A 37 11.33 9.26 -0.16
C ASN A 37 12.53 9.41 -1.11
N ALA A 38 13.00 10.64 -1.31
CA ALA A 38 14.21 10.92 -2.08
C ALA A 38 15.47 10.30 -1.46
N SER A 39 15.46 10.06 -0.14
CA SER A 39 16.57 9.48 0.59
C SER A 39 16.63 7.97 0.50
N ARG A 40 17.84 7.43 0.66
CA ARG A 40 18.06 5.97 0.85
C ARG A 40 17.84 5.52 2.31
N SER A 41 17.69 6.47 3.23
CA SER A 41 17.41 6.17 4.63
C SER A 41 15.91 6.13 4.92
N ILE A 42 15.47 5.12 5.68
CA ILE A 42 14.08 5.05 6.18
C ILE A 42 13.81 6.03 7.32
N THR A 43 14.85 6.57 7.96
CA THR A 43 14.73 7.47 9.13
C THR A 43 14.84 8.94 8.77
N VAL A 44 15.35 9.27 7.58
CA VAL A 44 15.55 10.64 7.12
C VAL A 44 14.66 10.90 5.91
N TRP A 45 13.80 11.91 5.99
CA TRP A 45 12.91 12.31 4.90
C TRP A 45 13.51 13.49 4.13
N GLU A 46 13.95 13.25 2.89
CA GLU A 46 14.61 14.27 2.05
C GLU A 46 13.69 14.89 1.00
N GLY A 47 12.40 14.51 1.00
CA GLY A 47 11.38 15.03 0.07
C GLY A 47 10.74 13.94 -0.79
N LEU A 48 9.82 14.36 -1.66
CA LEU A 48 9.11 13.48 -2.59
C LEU A 48 9.90 13.32 -3.89
N SER A 49 10.18 12.08 -4.29
CA SER A 49 10.93 11.76 -5.51
C SER A 49 10.32 10.58 -6.27
N LEU A 50 10.43 10.64 -7.60
CA LEU A 50 10.11 9.54 -8.52
C LEU A 50 11.36 8.97 -9.19
N GLN A 51 12.56 9.39 -8.78
CA GLN A 51 13.82 9.00 -9.41
C GLN A 51 13.99 7.48 -9.44
N TRP A 52 13.65 6.79 -8.34
CA TRP A 52 13.73 5.33 -8.29
C TRP A 52 12.85 4.66 -9.36
N TYR A 53 11.64 5.16 -9.58
CA TYR A 53 10.75 4.62 -10.60
C TYR A 53 11.37 4.81 -11.99
N ALA A 54 11.92 5.99 -12.29
CA ALA A 54 12.62 6.25 -13.55
C ALA A 54 13.83 5.33 -13.75
N ASP A 55 14.67 5.14 -12.72
CA ASP A 55 15.85 4.27 -12.77
C ASP A 55 15.47 2.80 -13.08
N VAL A 56 14.37 2.32 -12.50
CA VAL A 56 13.86 0.96 -12.72
C VAL A 56 13.40 0.76 -14.17
N PHE A 57 12.69 1.74 -14.73
CA PHE A 57 12.23 1.65 -16.12
C PHE A 57 13.35 1.88 -17.15
N TRP A 58 14.43 2.57 -16.77
CA TRP A 58 15.62 2.73 -17.62
C TRP A 58 16.45 1.44 -17.74
N GLY A 59 16.51 0.64 -16.67
CA GLY A 59 17.23 -0.64 -16.65
C GLY A 59 18.71 -0.54 -16.24
N PRO A 60 19.53 -1.57 -16.51
CA PRO A 60 20.92 -1.69 -16.04
C PRO A 60 21.85 -0.55 -16.47
N GLU A 61 21.47 0.16 -17.54
CA GLU A 61 22.19 1.31 -18.09
C GLU A 61 22.10 2.57 -17.22
N SER A 62 21.25 2.56 -16.18
CA SER A 62 21.04 3.74 -15.33
C SER A 62 22.31 4.03 -14.54
N GLY A 63 22.61 5.31 -14.32
CA GLY A 63 23.79 5.73 -13.56
C GLY A 63 23.83 5.22 -12.11
N LYS A 64 22.72 4.67 -11.61
CA LYS A 64 22.60 4.06 -10.28
C LYS A 64 23.14 2.63 -10.22
N PHE A 65 23.16 1.90 -11.34
CA PHE A 65 23.56 0.48 -11.41
C PHE A 65 24.89 0.26 -12.12
N LYS A 66 25.52 1.32 -12.64
CA LYS A 66 26.93 1.34 -13.03
C LYS A 66 27.81 1.43 -11.79
#